data_AF-C6TNG5-F1
#
_entry.id   AF-C6TNG5-F1
#
_cell.length_a   1.000
_cell.length_b   1.000
_cell.length_c   1.000
_cell.angle_alpha   90.00
_cell.angle_beta   90.00
_cell.angle_gamma   90.00
#
_symmetry.space_group_name_H-M   'P 1'
#
loop_
_entity.id
_entity.type
_entity.pdbx_description
1 polymer ?
#
loop_
_entity_poly.entity_id
_entity_poly.type
_entity_poly.pdbx_seq_one_letter_code
_entity_poly.pdbx_strand_id
1 'polypeptide(L)'
;FFPIIHHDIANEIPIHLQRLHYVALTSLLGLALCLTWNIVAVTSAWIKGEGVKIWFLAIIYFIAGIPGAYVLWYRPLYRAFSFT
;
A
#
# COMPACT_ATOMS: atom_id res chain seq x y z
N PHE A 1 7.74 -14.03 14.70
CA PHE A 1 8.17 -12.67 15.07
C PHE A 1 8.04 -11.75 13.86
N PHE A 2 6.83 -11.21 13.64
CA PHE A 2 6.61 -10.02 12.81
C PHE A 2 6.13 -8.93 13.77
N PRO A 3 7.02 -8.04 14.24
CA PRO A 3 6.72 -7.09 15.31
C PRO A 3 6.05 -5.82 14.76
N ILE A 4 4.90 -5.97 14.10
CA ILE A 4 4.08 -4.86 13.57
C ILE A 4 2.61 -4.94 14.05
N ILE A 5 2.21 -6.02 14.74
CA ILE A 5 0.82 -6.22 15.22
C ILE A 5 0.68 -6.02 16.74
N HIS A 6 1.77 -5.85 17.48
CA HIS A 6 1.73 -5.64 18.94
C HIS A 6 2.05 -4.20 19.38
N HIS A 7 1.95 -3.22 18.47
CA HIS A 7 1.82 -1.83 18.92
C HIS A 7 0.32 -1.57 19.08
N ASP A 8 -0.09 -1.41 20.32
CA ASP A 8 -1.47 -1.43 20.77
C ASP A 8 -2.20 -0.14 20.32
N ILE A 9 -2.56 -0.08 19.04
CA ILE A 9 -3.28 1.04 18.40
C ILE A 9 -4.58 1.37 19.16
N ALA A 10 -5.15 0.41 19.89
CA ALA A 10 -6.33 0.59 20.72
C ALA A 10 -6.05 1.26 22.08
N ASN A 11 -4.81 1.25 22.55
CA ASN A 11 -4.42 1.73 23.88
C ASN A 11 -3.65 3.07 23.85
N GLU A 12 -3.00 3.42 22.73
CA GLU A 12 -2.16 4.64 22.62
C GLU A 12 -2.80 5.80 21.82
N ILE A 13 -3.91 5.58 21.09
CA ILE A 13 -4.47 6.59 20.18
C ILE A 13 -5.94 6.92 20.56
N PRO A 14 -6.32 8.21 20.71
CA PRO A 14 -7.70 8.60 21.02
C PRO A 14 -8.71 8.08 19.99
N ILE A 15 -9.90 7.64 20.43
CA ILE A 15 -10.96 7.01 19.62
C ILE A 15 -11.32 7.77 18.32
N HIS A 16 -11.13 9.09 18.31
CA HIS A 16 -11.36 9.95 17.14
C HIS A 16 -10.35 9.71 16.01
N LEU A 17 -9.07 9.49 16.35
CA LEU A 17 -7.95 9.38 15.41
C LEU A 17 -7.78 7.96 14.86
N GLN A 18 -8.37 6.97 15.53
CA GLN A 18 -8.32 5.56 15.15
C GLN A 18 -8.97 5.28 13.78
N ARG A 19 -10.05 5.99 13.42
CA ARG A 19 -10.71 5.85 12.11
C ARG A 19 -9.81 6.24 10.94
N LEU A 20 -9.00 7.29 11.07
CA LEU A 20 -8.06 7.71 10.04
C LEU A 20 -6.98 6.65 9.82
N HIS A 21 -6.47 6.04 10.89
CA HIS A 21 -5.51 4.94 10.80
C HIS A 21 -6.08 3.70 10.13
N TYR A 22 -7.32 3.31 10.46
CA TYR A 22 -7.99 2.21 9.77
C TYR A 22 -8.19 2.49 8.28
N VAL A 23 -8.59 3.72 7.90
CA VAL A 23 -8.74 4.12 6.49
C VAL A 23 -7.39 4.14 5.76
N ALA A 24 -6.32 4.59 6.41
CA ALA A 24 -4.96 4.56 5.86
C ALA A 24 -4.44 3.11 5.66
N LEU A 25 -4.74 2.21 6.61
CA LEU A 25 -4.38 0.79 6.50
C LEU A 25 -5.16 0.11 5.37
N THR A 26 -6.48 0.33 5.29
CA THR A 26 -7.32 -0.29 4.26
C THR A 26 -6.99 0.22 2.86
N SER A 27 -6.61 1.50 2.73
CA SER A 27 -6.15 2.05 1.45
C SER A 27 -4.77 1.52 1.03
N LEU A 28 -3.84 1.30 1.97
CA LEU A 28 -2.57 0.60 1.70
C LEU A 28 -2.80 -0.84 1.24
N LEU A 29 -3.67 -1.58 1.94
CA LEU A 29 -4.05 -2.94 1.54
C LEU A 29 -4.77 -2.96 0.19
N GLY A 30 -5.67 -2.02 -0.06
CA GLY A 30 -6.36 -1.86 -1.34
C GLY A 30 -5.42 -1.54 -2.49
N LEU A 31 -4.41 -0.70 -2.25
CA LEU A 31 -3.37 -0.38 -3.23
C LEU A 31 -2.50 -1.61 -3.54
N ALA A 32 -2.07 -2.35 -2.52
CA ALA A 32 -1.35 -3.61 -2.71
C ALA A 32 -2.16 -4.63 -3.52
N LEU A 33 -3.46 -4.79 -3.22
CA LEU A 33 -4.35 -5.69 -3.94
C LEU A 33 -4.55 -5.24 -5.40
N CYS A 34 -4.72 -3.94 -5.64
CA CYS A 34 -4.85 -3.36 -6.97
C CYS A 34 -3.59 -3.56 -7.83
N LEU A 35 -2.40 -3.32 -7.26
CA LEU A 35 -1.12 -3.56 -7.92
C LEU A 35 -0.87 -5.05 -8.20
N THR A 36 -1.28 -5.93 -7.30
CA THR A 36 -1.20 -7.38 -7.52
C THR A 36 -2.14 -7.81 -8.66
N TRP A 37 -3.36 -7.28 -8.70
CA TRP A 37 -4.31 -7.54 -9.78
C TRP A 37 -3.83 -6.96 -11.12
N ASN A 38 -3.12 -5.83 -11.10
CA ASN A 38 -2.52 -5.24 -12.29
C ASN A 38 -1.51 -6.20 -12.95
N ILE A 39 -0.67 -6.89 -12.16
CA ILE A 39 0.24 -7.91 -12.69
C ILE A 39 -0.52 -9.06 -13.36
N VAL A 40 -1.59 -9.56 -12.72
CA VAL A 40 -2.40 -10.66 -13.27
C VAL A 40 -3.05 -10.24 -14.59
N ALA A 41 -3.66 -9.06 -14.64
CA ALA A 41 -4.31 -8.51 -15.83
C ALA A 41 -3.31 -8.32 -16.98
N VAL A 42 -2.16 -7.73 -16.69
CA VAL A 42 -1.15 -7.45 -17.71
C VAL A 42 -0.43 -8.71 -18.19
N THR A 43 -0.26 -9.72 -17.33
CA THR A 43 0.20 -11.06 -17.74
C THR A 43 -0.80 -11.72 -18.68
N SER A 44 -2.11 -11.58 -18.41
CA SER A 44 -3.16 -12.12 -19.30
C SER A 44 -3.21 -11.41 -20.66
N ALA A 45 -2.95 -10.09 -20.69
CA ALA A 45 -2.89 -9.31 -21.92
C ALA A 45 -1.64 -9.68 -22.75
N TRP A 46 -0.50 -9.89 -22.09
CA TRP A 46 0.73 -10.33 -22.76
C TRP A 46 0.58 -11.71 -23.42
N ILE A 47 -0.10 -12.66 -22.77
CA ILE A 47 -0.39 -13.98 -23.35
C ILE A 47 -1.25 -13.88 -24.61
N LYS A 48 -2.12 -12.87 -24.71
CA LYS A 48 -2.94 -12.59 -25.89
C LYS A 48 -2.19 -11.87 -27.02
N GLY A 49 -0.88 -11.64 -26.86
CA GLY A 49 -0.03 -10.99 -27.85
C GLY A 49 -0.03 -9.47 -27.78
N GLU A 50 -0.60 -8.85 -26.74
CA GLU A 50 -0.46 -7.41 -26.53
C GLU A 50 0.97 -7.04 -26.14
N GLY A 51 1.38 -5.83 -26.54
CA GLY A 51 2.77 -5.39 -26.50
C GLY A 51 3.41 -5.43 -25.11
N VAL A 52 4.66 -5.93 -25.07
CA VAL A 52 5.53 -6.06 -23.89
C VAL A 52 5.72 -4.74 -23.12
N LYS A 53 5.42 -3.59 -23.75
CA LYS A 53 5.47 -2.26 -23.13
C LYS A 53 4.54 -2.14 -21.91
N ILE A 54 3.33 -2.70 -21.99
CA ILE A 54 2.35 -2.64 -20.90
C ILE A 54 2.84 -3.49 -19.72
N TRP A 55 3.46 -4.64 -20.03
CA TRP A 55 4.07 -5.55 -19.06
C TRP A 55 5.26 -4.92 -18.33
N PHE A 56 6.14 -4.22 -19.04
CA PHE A 56 7.23 -3.47 -18.42
C PHE A 56 6.73 -2.37 -17.47
N LEU A 57 5.69 -1.62 -17.88
CA LEU A 57 5.09 -0.59 -17.03
C LEU A 57 4.51 -1.18 -15.74
N ALA A 58 3.83 -2.34 -15.82
CA ALA A 58 3.23 -3.00 -14.66
C ALA A 58 4.27 -3.39 -13.59
N ILE A 59 5.44 -3.89 -14.01
CA ILE A 59 6.54 -4.23 -13.10
C ILE A 59 7.10 -2.98 -12.43
N ILE A 60 7.29 -1.89 -13.18
CA ILE A 60 7.77 -0.62 -12.63
C ILE A 60 6.76 -0.08 -11.61
N TYR A 61 5.46 -0.14 -11.92
CA TYR A 61 4.41 0.25 -10.99
C TYR A 61 4.41 -0.61 -9.73
N PHE A 62 4.67 -1.91 -9.82
CA PHE A 62 4.77 -2.79 -8.65
C PHE A 62 5.96 -2.43 -7.76
N ILE A 63 7.16 -2.29 -8.36
CA ILE A 63 8.40 -2.02 -7.62
C ILE A 63 8.40 -0.60 -7.04
N ALA A 64 7.87 0.39 -7.76
CA ALA A 64 7.83 1.78 -7.29
C ALA A 64 6.58 2.08 -6.42
N GLY A 65 5.47 1.38 -6.65
CA GLY A 65 4.19 1.64 -6.00
C GLY A 65 4.19 1.31 -4.51
N ILE A 66 4.78 0.18 -4.12
CA ILE A 66 4.87 -0.23 -2.71
C ILE A 66 5.77 0.71 -1.88
N PRO A 67 7.03 0.99 -2.27
CA PRO A 67 7.87 1.93 -1.54
C PRO A 67 7.37 3.38 -1.67
N GLY A 68 6.79 3.76 -2.80
CA GLY A 68 6.20 5.08 -3.01
C GLY A 68 5.02 5.34 -2.07
N ALA A 69 4.09 4.40 -1.96
CA ALA A 69 2.96 4.49 -1.04
C ALA A 69 3.41 4.52 0.44
N TYR A 70 4.43 3.74 0.78
CA TYR A 70 5.01 3.75 2.13
C TYR A 70 5.66 5.10 2.48
N VAL A 71 6.48 5.67 1.59
CA VAL A 71 7.19 6.94 1.85
C VAL A 71 6.25 8.13 1.82
N LEU A 72 5.32 8.19 0.85
CA LEU A 72 4.43 9.34 0.68
C LEU A 72 3.34 9.40 1.73
N TRP A 73 2.81 8.27 2.21
CA TRP A 73 1.64 8.26 3.08
C TRP A 73 1.95 7.72 4.47
N TYR A 74 2.48 6.51 4.60
CA TYR A 74 2.70 5.90 5.92
C TYR A 74 3.68 6.72 6.78
N ARG A 75 4.77 7.21 6.17
CA ARG A 75 5.80 7.99 6.87
C ARG A 75 5.32 9.35 7.41
N PRO A 76 4.63 10.21 6.63
CA PRO A 76 4.07 11.44 7.17
C PRO A 76 2.87 11.23 8.10
N LEU A 77 2.06 10.18 7.90
CA LEU A 77 0.98 9.84 8.84
C LEU A 77 1.54 9.51 10.24
N TYR A 78 2.60 8.70 10.28
CA TYR A 78 3.27 8.34 11.53
C TYR A 78 3.85 9.57 12.24
N ARG A 79 4.48 10.49 11.49
CA ARG A 79 5.00 11.75 12.04
C ARG A 79 3.90 12.73 12.47
N ALA A 80 2.75 12.73 11.82
CA ALA A 80 1.63 13.62 12.14
C ALA A 80 0.80 13.15 13.33
N PHE A 81 0.80 11.85 13.65
CA PHE A 81 0.13 11.33 14.85
C PHE A 81 1.07 11.15 16.05
N SER A 82 2.38 11.04 15.80
CA SER A 82 3.43 11.16 16.80
C SER A 82 3.69 12.64 17.11
N PHE A 83 2.69 13.36 17.62
CA PHE A 83 2.93 14.63 18.29
C PHE A 83 3.58 14.35 19.66
N THR A 84 4.68 15.06 19.93
CA THR A 84 5.14 15.40 21.29
C THR A 84 4.01 16.07 22.08
#